data_AF-A0A3A5AN63-F1
#
_entry.id   AF-A0A3A5AN63-F1
#
_cell.length_a   1.000
_cell.length_b   1.000
_cell.length_c   1.000
_cell.angle_alpha   90.00
_cell.angle_beta   90.00
_cell.angle_gamma   90.00
#
_symmetry.space_group_name_H-M   'P 1'
#
loop_
_entity.id
_entity.type
_entity.pdbx_description
1 polymer ?
#
loop_
_entity_poly.entity_id
_entity_poly.type
_entity_poly.pdbx_seq_one_letter_code
_entity_poly.pdbx_strand_id
1 'polypeptide(L)'
;MLLPTEIERGRGSCLFPLGFDTPNRIPYILPIAFVFFTLQRRIMMTVLFSARDVAEAAVEKEKKRKEFYTRVHELSTEREMKELFQFLMKEEEKHVAVFTKIRDNLPTEAAQSEEYTADMQAYMDSIVDDRLYSDMDSREFVQKAVSGKDVYRLAIGFEKDAILYFTEFLPYLTEKDRTVVAGLIEEEKRHIRMLSERKRKM
;
A
#
# COMPACT_ATOMS: atom_id res chain seq x y z
N MET A 1 55.57 -25.31 27.03
CA MET A 1 55.75 -26.44 27.96
C MET A 1 55.55 -25.92 29.36
N LEU A 2 54.51 -26.43 30.03
CA LEU A 2 54.29 -26.51 31.49
C LEU A 2 54.16 -25.21 32.33
N LEU A 3 52.92 -24.99 32.78
CA LEU A 3 52.51 -24.52 34.12
C LEU A 3 53.44 -25.05 35.25
N PRO A 4 53.57 -24.37 36.42
CA PRO A 4 52.48 -24.37 37.39
C PRO A 4 52.32 -23.16 38.33
N THR A 5 51.11 -23.12 38.85
CA THR A 5 50.57 -22.44 40.03
C THR A 5 51.24 -22.90 41.34
N GLU A 6 51.45 -22.00 42.30
CA GLU A 6 50.73 -21.95 43.59
C GLU A 6 51.43 -21.04 44.63
N ILE A 7 50.61 -20.20 45.27
CA ILE A 7 50.49 -19.95 46.72
C ILE A 7 51.76 -19.56 47.50
N GLU A 8 51.74 -18.37 48.13
CA GLU A 8 52.18 -18.18 49.52
C GLU A 8 51.56 -16.92 50.15
N ARG A 9 51.34 -17.03 51.46
CA ARG A 9 50.58 -16.16 52.37
C ARG A 9 51.39 -14.94 52.79
N GLY A 10 50.69 -13.89 53.24
CA GLY A 10 51.09 -13.25 54.50
C GLY A 10 50.80 -11.77 54.68
N ARG A 11 49.94 -11.50 55.68
CA ARG A 11 49.99 -10.40 56.67
C ARG A 11 49.77 -8.98 56.09
N GLY A 12 49.00 -8.09 56.69
CA GLY A 12 48.40 -8.04 58.02
C GLY A 12 48.16 -6.55 58.31
N SER A 13 46.94 -6.24 58.75
CA SER A 13 46.54 -5.11 59.60
C SER A 13 46.97 -3.68 59.21
N CYS A 14 45.97 -2.82 58.95
CA CYS A 14 45.76 -1.61 59.76
C CYS A 14 44.34 -1.03 59.61
N LEU A 15 43.67 -0.92 60.76
CA LEU A 15 42.72 0.10 61.20
C LEU A 15 41.49 0.47 60.34
N PHE A 16 40.32 0.05 60.84
CA PHE A 16 39.06 0.82 60.85
C PHE A 16 39.13 1.83 62.05
N PRO A 17 38.27 2.89 62.17
CA PRO A 17 36.84 2.74 61.88
C PRO A 17 36.00 3.99 61.48
N LEU A 18 34.72 3.67 61.21
CA LEU A 18 33.49 4.47 61.31
C LEU A 18 33.10 5.42 60.16
N GLY A 19 32.07 4.99 59.43
CA GLY A 19 31.16 5.87 58.70
C GLY A 19 30.21 5.11 57.78
N PHE A 20 28.94 4.99 58.22
CA PHE A 20 27.71 4.85 57.43
C PHE A 20 27.63 3.80 56.30
N ASP A 21 26.71 2.83 56.40
CA ASP A 21 25.43 2.90 55.67
C ASP A 21 24.60 1.59 55.66
N THR A 22 23.31 1.78 55.95
CA THR A 22 22.11 1.02 55.52
C THR A 22 21.86 -0.45 55.92
N PRO A 23 20.58 -0.84 56.12
CA PRO A 23 20.19 -2.17 56.55
C PRO A 23 19.87 -3.08 55.35
N ASN A 24 20.32 -4.33 55.40
CA ASN A 24 19.74 -5.37 54.57
C ASN A 24 19.83 -6.72 55.28
N ARG A 25 18.68 -7.39 55.44
CA ARG A 25 18.50 -8.84 55.23
C ARG A 25 17.07 -9.28 55.56
N ILE A 26 16.31 -9.50 54.50
CA ILE A 26 15.18 -10.43 54.45
C ILE A 26 15.77 -11.84 54.23
N PRO A 27 15.26 -12.92 54.86
CA PRO A 27 15.63 -14.28 54.50
C PRO A 27 14.76 -14.82 53.36
N TYR A 28 15.43 -15.52 52.43
CA TYR A 28 14.86 -16.26 51.32
C TYR A 28 14.17 -17.54 51.79
N ILE A 29 12.93 -17.76 51.35
CA ILE A 29 12.37 -19.09 51.08
C ILE A 29 11.48 -19.00 49.82
N LEU A 30 11.98 -19.56 48.71
CA LEU A 30 11.15 -20.17 47.65
C LEU A 30 11.04 -21.68 47.98
N PRO A 31 10.07 -22.47 47.44
CA PRO A 31 9.43 -22.30 46.14
C PRO A 31 7.92 -22.69 46.09
N ILE A 32 7.25 -22.38 44.97
CA ILE A 32 6.43 -23.30 44.14
C ILE A 32 6.02 -22.51 42.90
N ALA A 33 6.30 -23.10 41.74
CA ALA A 33 5.93 -22.61 40.44
C ALA A 33 4.42 -22.39 40.32
N PHE A 34 4.01 -21.14 40.09
CA PHE A 34 2.71 -20.81 39.50
C PHE A 34 2.95 -19.75 38.43
N VAL A 35 3.14 -20.24 37.21
CA VAL A 35 2.53 -19.74 35.97
C VAL A 35 2.04 -18.29 36.04
N PHE A 36 2.68 -17.38 35.32
CA PHE A 36 2.07 -16.62 34.23
C PHE A 36 3.14 -15.78 33.54
N PHE A 37 3.91 -16.48 32.70
CA PHE A 37 4.45 -15.91 31.48
C PHE A 37 3.26 -15.43 30.63
N THR A 38 3.16 -14.13 30.37
CA THR A 38 2.72 -13.52 29.10
C THR A 38 2.56 -12.02 29.34
N LEU A 39 3.57 -11.26 28.93
CA LEU A 39 3.57 -10.61 27.63
C LEU A 39 2.71 -9.35 27.68
N GLN A 40 3.43 -8.23 27.79
CA GLN A 40 3.04 -6.90 27.33
C GLN A 40 2.13 -7.04 26.11
N ARG A 41 0.82 -7.00 26.35
CA ARG A 41 -0.22 -6.99 25.31
C ARG A 41 -0.17 -5.59 24.70
N ARG A 42 0.89 -5.34 23.93
CA ARG A 42 0.92 -4.31 22.90
C ARG A 42 -0.26 -4.70 22.02
N ILE A 43 -1.33 -3.93 22.10
CA ILE A 43 -2.46 -4.05 21.19
C ILE A 43 -1.86 -3.77 19.82
N MET A 44 -1.41 -4.82 19.13
CA MET A 44 -1.21 -4.78 17.70
C MET A 44 -2.61 -4.52 17.18
N MET A 45 -2.88 -3.28 16.79
CA MET A 45 -4.11 -2.92 16.13
C MET A 45 -4.04 -3.66 14.79
N THR A 46 -4.58 -4.88 14.75
CA THR A 46 -4.69 -5.67 13.54
C THR A 46 -5.64 -4.89 12.65
N VAL A 47 -5.10 -4.12 11.71
CA VAL A 47 -5.89 -3.46 10.68
C VAL A 47 -6.48 -4.61 9.85
N LEU A 48 -7.77 -4.86 10.03
CA LEU A 48 -8.50 -5.86 9.27
C LEU A 48 -8.81 -5.22 7.92
N PHE A 49 -8.12 -5.67 6.88
CA PHE A 49 -8.38 -5.28 5.50
C PHE A 49 -9.33 -6.26 4.84
N SER A 50 -10.11 -5.78 3.88
CA SER A 50 -11.13 -6.55 3.18
C SER A 50 -11.07 -6.35 1.66
N ALA A 51 -11.62 -7.28 0.89
CA ALA A 51 -11.82 -7.11 -0.55
C ALA A 51 -12.58 -5.82 -0.90
N ARG A 52 -13.43 -5.33 0.04
CA ARG A 52 -14.14 -4.07 -0.10
C ARG A 52 -13.20 -2.86 -0.08
N ASP A 53 -12.14 -2.89 0.72
CA ASP A 53 -11.13 -1.81 0.76
C ASP A 53 -10.34 -1.74 -0.54
N VAL A 54 -10.03 -2.90 -1.14
CA VAL A 54 -9.39 -2.97 -2.47
C VAL A 54 -10.27 -2.38 -3.55
N ALA A 55 -11.56 -2.68 -3.49
CA ALA A 55 -12.55 -2.15 -4.42
C ALA A 55 -12.72 -0.63 -4.23
N GLU A 56 -12.69 -0.13 -2.99
CA GLU A 56 -12.68 1.31 -2.70
C GLU A 56 -11.44 1.97 -3.29
N ALA A 57 -10.26 1.39 -3.08
CA ALA A 57 -9.03 1.90 -3.67
C ALA A 57 -9.06 1.86 -5.21
N ALA A 58 -9.70 0.85 -5.83
CA ALA A 58 -9.95 0.85 -7.28
C ALA A 58 -10.80 2.06 -7.69
N VAL A 59 -11.93 2.31 -7.02
CA VAL A 59 -12.81 3.47 -7.27
C VAL A 59 -12.03 4.79 -7.20
N GLU A 60 -11.19 4.96 -6.19
CA GLU A 60 -10.38 6.18 -6.03
C GLU A 60 -9.33 6.33 -7.14
N LYS A 61 -8.72 5.23 -7.59
CA LYS A 61 -7.78 5.26 -8.72
C LYS A 61 -8.47 5.63 -10.04
N GLU A 62 -9.67 5.11 -10.31
CA GLU A 62 -10.47 5.51 -11.49
C GLU A 62 -10.84 7.00 -11.45
N LYS A 63 -11.27 7.52 -10.28
CA LYS A 63 -11.58 8.95 -10.11
C LYS A 63 -10.38 9.83 -10.42
N LYS A 64 -9.20 9.48 -9.90
CA LYS A 64 -7.96 10.21 -10.19
C LYS A 64 -7.60 10.19 -11.68
N ARG A 65 -7.75 9.05 -12.37
CA ARG A 65 -7.53 8.97 -13.83
C ARG A 65 -8.52 9.84 -14.60
N LYS A 66 -9.81 9.81 -14.24
CA LYS A 66 -10.84 10.69 -14.80
C LYS A 66 -10.44 12.17 -14.67
N GLU A 67 -9.98 12.58 -13.49
CA GLU A 67 -9.57 13.96 -13.22
C GLU A 67 -8.34 14.36 -14.05
N PHE A 68 -7.32 13.50 -14.09
CA PHE A 68 -6.15 13.71 -14.94
C PHE A 68 -6.56 13.88 -16.42
N TYR A 69 -7.39 13.00 -16.96
CA TYR A 69 -7.88 13.09 -18.35
C TYR A 69 -8.75 14.32 -18.61
N THR A 70 -9.58 14.70 -17.65
CA THR A 70 -10.35 15.95 -17.71
C THR A 70 -9.41 17.15 -17.81
N ARG A 71 -8.35 17.18 -17.00
CA ARG A 71 -7.36 18.26 -16.99
C ARG A 71 -6.58 18.34 -18.30
N VAL A 72 -6.19 17.19 -18.84
CA VAL A 72 -5.53 17.13 -20.16
C VAL A 72 -6.46 17.69 -21.23
N HIS A 73 -7.73 17.29 -21.24
CA HIS A 73 -8.72 17.80 -22.18
C HIS A 73 -8.87 19.33 -22.10
N GLU A 74 -8.95 19.89 -20.89
CA GLU A 74 -9.08 21.33 -20.65
C GLU A 74 -7.87 22.15 -21.13
N LEU A 75 -6.66 21.64 -20.87
CA LEU A 75 -5.40 22.35 -21.15
C LEU A 75 -4.87 22.13 -22.57
N SER A 76 -5.39 21.13 -23.28
CA SER A 76 -4.98 20.84 -24.67
C SER A 76 -5.59 21.81 -25.66
N THR A 77 -4.78 22.29 -26.60
CA THR A 77 -5.23 23.10 -27.75
C THR A 77 -5.44 22.25 -29.01
N GLU A 78 -4.81 21.09 -29.09
CA GLU A 78 -4.93 20.21 -30.25
C GLU A 78 -6.24 19.41 -30.22
N ARG A 79 -7.04 19.55 -31.29
CA ARG A 79 -8.37 18.95 -31.40
C ARG A 79 -8.35 17.43 -31.17
N GLU A 80 -7.39 16.73 -31.77
CA GLU A 80 -7.29 15.28 -31.65
C GLU A 80 -6.98 14.81 -30.22
N MET A 81 -6.15 15.56 -29.49
CA MET A 81 -5.85 15.29 -28.09
C MET A 81 -7.09 15.55 -27.23
N LYS A 82 -7.79 16.67 -27.45
CA LYS A 82 -9.04 16.98 -26.75
C LYS A 82 -10.09 15.88 -26.93
N GLU A 83 -10.30 15.42 -28.16
CA GLU A 83 -11.28 14.38 -28.48
C GLU A 83 -10.92 13.04 -27.82
N LEU A 84 -9.65 12.64 -27.85
CA LEU A 84 -9.20 11.41 -27.19
C LEU A 84 -9.40 11.45 -25.68
N PHE A 85 -8.93 12.51 -25.02
CA PHE A 85 -9.03 12.59 -23.56
C PHE A 85 -10.46 12.85 -23.07
N GLN A 86 -11.32 13.45 -23.92
CA GLN A 86 -12.78 13.50 -23.67
C GLN A 86 -13.42 12.11 -23.74
N PHE A 87 -12.96 11.25 -24.65
CA PHE A 87 -13.40 9.86 -24.69
C PHE A 87 -12.94 9.12 -23.42
N LEU A 88 -11.65 9.17 -23.09
CA LEU A 88 -11.09 8.47 -21.94
C LEU A 88 -11.75 8.88 -20.62
N MET A 89 -11.95 10.17 -20.35
CA MET A 89 -12.62 10.61 -19.11
C MET A 89 -14.05 10.08 -18.96
N LYS A 90 -14.77 9.79 -20.07
CA LYS A 90 -16.11 9.20 -20.04
C LYS A 90 -16.07 7.70 -19.79
N GLU A 91 -15.04 7.01 -20.26
CA GLU A 91 -14.82 5.60 -19.93
C GLU A 91 -14.50 5.45 -18.45
N GLU A 92 -13.60 6.28 -17.91
CA GLU A 92 -13.28 6.29 -16.47
C GLU A 92 -14.51 6.56 -15.60
N GLU A 93 -15.42 7.44 -16.03
CA GLU A 93 -16.70 7.66 -15.32
C GLU A 93 -17.57 6.40 -15.24
N LYS A 94 -17.58 5.57 -16.30
CA LYS A 94 -18.26 4.27 -16.29
C LYS A 94 -17.54 3.30 -15.36
N HIS A 95 -16.21 3.26 -15.39
CA HIS A 95 -15.43 2.37 -14.55
C HIS A 95 -15.65 2.68 -13.06
N VAL A 96 -15.63 3.96 -12.67
CA VAL A 96 -16.00 4.41 -11.31
C VAL A 96 -17.35 3.82 -10.90
N ALA A 97 -18.37 3.92 -11.76
CA ALA A 97 -19.71 3.40 -11.45
C ALA A 97 -19.72 1.87 -11.30
N VAL A 98 -18.98 1.15 -12.15
CA VAL A 98 -18.86 -0.31 -12.08
C VAL A 98 -18.14 -0.74 -10.80
N PHE A 99 -16.97 -0.19 -10.48
CA PHE A 99 -16.24 -0.53 -9.26
C PHE A 99 -16.98 -0.12 -7.99
N THR A 100 -17.69 1.01 -8.01
CA THR A 100 -18.57 1.42 -6.88
C THR A 100 -19.63 0.36 -6.62
N LYS A 101 -20.26 -0.17 -7.67
CA LYS A 101 -21.25 -1.24 -7.55
C LYS A 101 -20.64 -2.55 -7.07
N ILE A 102 -19.45 -2.92 -7.55
CA ILE A 102 -18.74 -4.12 -7.09
C ILE A 102 -18.43 -3.99 -5.60
N ARG A 103 -17.82 -2.87 -5.18
CA ARG A 103 -17.54 -2.54 -3.79
C ARG A 103 -18.79 -2.68 -2.93
N ASP A 104 -19.91 -2.10 -3.35
CA ASP A 104 -21.14 -2.09 -2.55
C ASP A 104 -21.78 -3.48 -2.40
N ASN A 105 -21.51 -4.40 -3.33
CA ASN A 105 -21.94 -5.80 -3.22
C ASN A 105 -21.00 -6.65 -2.35
N LEU A 106 -19.78 -6.17 -2.06
CA LEU A 106 -18.85 -6.88 -1.19
C LEU A 106 -19.26 -6.73 0.29
N PRO A 107 -19.11 -7.79 1.10
CA PRO A 107 -19.42 -7.76 2.52
C PRO A 107 -18.69 -6.60 3.24
N THR A 108 -19.39 -5.93 4.15
CA THR A 108 -18.82 -4.81 4.94
C THR A 108 -17.99 -5.30 6.12
N GLU A 109 -18.31 -6.47 6.66
CA GLU A 109 -17.49 -7.09 7.68
C GLU A 109 -16.23 -7.62 7.01
N ALA A 110 -15.07 -7.33 7.59
CA ALA A 110 -13.87 -8.14 7.38
C ALA A 110 -14.17 -9.53 7.95
N ALA A 111 -14.99 -10.30 7.24
CA ALA A 111 -14.96 -11.75 7.35
C ALA A 111 -13.47 -12.08 7.26
N GLN A 112 -12.98 -12.84 8.24
CA GLN A 112 -11.61 -13.33 8.29
C GLN A 112 -11.39 -14.19 7.05
N SER A 113 -11.26 -13.53 5.91
CA SER A 113 -10.85 -14.09 4.66
C SER A 113 -9.38 -14.34 4.88
N GLU A 114 -9.03 -15.61 5.08
CA GLU A 114 -7.63 -16.05 5.06
C GLU A 114 -6.92 -15.59 3.77
N GLU A 115 -7.69 -15.21 2.75
CA GLU A 115 -7.26 -14.71 1.44
C GLU A 115 -6.80 -13.25 1.47
N TYR A 116 -7.30 -12.39 2.38
CA TYR A 116 -6.94 -10.96 2.43
C TYR A 116 -6.04 -10.64 3.64
N THR A 117 -4.74 -10.79 3.43
CA THR A 117 -3.71 -10.57 4.45
C THR A 117 -3.15 -9.15 4.41
N ALA A 118 -2.50 -8.71 5.50
CA ALA A 118 -1.76 -7.45 5.53
C ALA A 118 -0.63 -7.40 4.47
N ASP A 119 -0.03 -8.54 4.15
CA ASP A 119 0.99 -8.65 3.11
C ASP A 119 0.41 -8.39 1.71
N MET A 120 -0.81 -8.88 1.45
CA MET A 120 -1.52 -8.61 0.20
C MET A 120 -1.85 -7.13 0.06
N GLN A 121 -2.33 -6.49 1.13
CA GLN A 121 -2.57 -5.05 1.11
C GLN A 121 -1.28 -4.28 0.81
N ALA A 122 -0.18 -4.59 1.51
CA ALA A 122 1.10 -3.94 1.25
C ALA A 122 1.58 -4.16 -0.19
N TYR A 123 1.31 -5.33 -0.78
CA TYR A 123 1.57 -5.59 -2.19
C TYR A 123 0.69 -4.71 -3.10
N MET A 124 -0.62 -4.67 -2.88
CA MET A 124 -1.58 -3.86 -3.66
C MET A 124 -1.29 -2.36 -3.56
N ASP A 125 -0.77 -1.89 -2.43
CA ASP A 125 -0.30 -0.52 -2.28
C ASP A 125 1.01 -0.28 -3.05
N SER A 126 1.90 -1.29 -3.09
CA SER A 126 3.19 -1.18 -3.76
C SER A 126 3.14 -1.21 -5.30
N ILE A 127 2.09 -1.79 -5.90
CA ILE A 127 2.00 -1.93 -7.37
C ILE A 127 1.71 -0.61 -8.09
N VAL A 128 1.27 0.42 -7.36
CA VAL A 128 0.97 1.74 -7.93
C VAL A 128 2.01 2.75 -7.46
N ASP A 129 2.51 3.60 -8.36
CA ASP A 129 3.39 4.70 -7.99
C ASP A 129 2.58 5.81 -7.29
N ASP A 130 2.52 5.75 -5.96
CA ASP A 130 1.79 6.70 -5.12
C ASP A 130 2.20 8.15 -5.35
N ARG A 131 3.48 8.42 -5.67
CA ARG A 131 3.96 9.78 -5.94
C ARG A 131 3.40 10.28 -7.27
N LEU A 132 3.38 9.42 -8.28
CA LEU A 132 2.79 9.80 -9.56
C LEU A 132 1.28 10.04 -9.42
N TYR A 133 0.59 9.21 -8.64
CA TYR A 133 -0.85 9.33 -8.36
C TYR A 133 -1.21 10.48 -7.42
N SER A 134 -0.29 10.97 -6.59
CA SER A 134 -0.52 12.17 -5.77
C SER A 134 -0.43 13.46 -6.58
N ASP A 135 0.35 13.45 -7.67
CA ASP A 135 0.55 14.65 -8.50
C ASP A 135 -0.43 14.71 -9.69
N MET A 136 -1.23 13.65 -9.93
CA MET A 136 -2.11 13.50 -11.10
C MET A 136 -3.16 14.61 -11.27
N ASP A 137 -3.71 15.15 -10.18
CA ASP A 137 -4.72 16.20 -10.20
C ASP A 137 -4.10 17.63 -10.23
N SER A 138 -2.78 17.73 -10.03
CA SER A 138 -2.07 19.00 -10.04
C SER A 138 -2.10 19.63 -11.44
N ARG A 139 -2.70 20.82 -11.54
CA ARG A 139 -2.74 21.59 -12.79
C ARG A 139 -1.33 21.83 -13.34
N GLU A 140 -0.36 22.13 -12.49
CA GLU A 140 1.01 22.40 -12.91
C GLU A 140 1.67 21.15 -13.49
N PHE A 141 1.48 20.00 -12.84
CA PHE A 141 1.97 18.72 -13.33
C PHE A 141 1.39 18.39 -14.71
N VAL A 142 0.07 18.48 -14.86
CA VAL A 142 -0.59 18.20 -16.15
C VAL A 142 -0.17 19.20 -17.23
N GLN A 143 -0.07 20.49 -16.90
CA GLN A 143 0.39 21.51 -17.85
C GLN A 143 1.79 21.20 -18.36
N LYS A 144 2.73 20.83 -17.48
CA LYS A 144 4.09 20.42 -17.87
C LYS A 144 4.06 19.17 -18.75
N ALA A 145 3.24 18.17 -18.40
CA ALA A 145 3.09 16.96 -19.19
C ALA A 145 2.57 17.21 -20.61
N VAL A 146 1.56 18.09 -20.76
CA VAL A 146 1.00 18.47 -22.06
C VAL A 146 2.05 19.23 -22.89
N SER A 147 2.69 20.25 -22.31
CA SER A 147 3.70 21.05 -23.00
C SER A 147 4.94 20.24 -23.41
N GLY A 148 5.35 19.28 -22.58
CA GLY A 148 6.46 18.36 -22.87
C GLY A 148 6.11 17.21 -23.81
N LYS A 149 4.87 17.10 -24.31
CA LYS A 149 4.33 15.93 -25.04
C LYS A 149 4.47 14.60 -24.29
N ASP A 150 4.66 14.66 -22.98
CA ASP A 150 4.83 13.51 -22.10
C ASP A 150 3.49 12.88 -21.69
N VAL A 151 2.38 13.59 -21.93
CA VAL A 151 1.03 13.20 -21.50
C VAL A 151 0.63 11.79 -21.95
N TYR A 152 0.98 11.38 -23.17
CA TYR A 152 0.66 10.04 -23.66
C TYR A 152 1.48 8.95 -22.95
N ARG A 153 2.74 9.25 -22.62
CA ARG A 153 3.59 8.31 -21.87
C ARG A 153 3.02 8.10 -20.47
N LEU A 154 2.56 9.17 -19.82
CA LEU A 154 1.93 9.12 -18.50
C LEU A 154 0.59 8.36 -18.54
N ALA A 155 -0.31 8.73 -19.45
CA ALA A 155 -1.59 8.04 -19.62
C ALA A 155 -1.41 6.54 -19.85
N ILE A 156 -0.48 6.14 -20.74
CA ILE A 156 -0.15 4.72 -20.95
C ILE A 156 0.36 4.04 -19.67
N GLY A 157 1.10 4.76 -18.83
CA GLY A 157 1.52 4.26 -17.53
C GLY A 157 0.32 3.99 -16.62
N PHE A 158 -0.58 4.96 -16.50
CA PHE A 158 -1.79 4.83 -15.67
C PHE A 158 -2.69 3.66 -16.10
N GLU A 159 -2.89 3.47 -17.40
CA GLU A 159 -3.67 2.32 -17.88
C GLU A 159 -2.99 0.96 -17.59
N LYS A 160 -1.65 0.92 -17.61
CA LYS A 160 -0.91 -0.30 -17.25
C LYS A 160 -1.04 -0.61 -15.76
N ASP A 161 -0.95 0.41 -14.92
CA ASP A 161 -1.13 0.28 -13.49
C ASP A 161 -2.55 -0.20 -13.17
N ALA A 162 -3.56 0.34 -13.87
CA ALA A 162 -4.95 -0.12 -13.76
C ALA A 162 -5.10 -1.59 -14.15
N ILE A 163 -4.54 -2.02 -15.29
CA ILE A 163 -4.55 -3.43 -15.70
C ILE A 163 -3.92 -4.34 -14.65
N LEU A 164 -2.75 -3.96 -14.11
CA LEU A 164 -2.08 -4.74 -13.08
C LEU A 164 -2.97 -4.83 -11.83
N TYR A 165 -3.46 -3.70 -11.34
CA TYR A 165 -4.32 -3.63 -10.16
C TYR A 165 -5.59 -4.48 -10.31
N PHE A 166 -6.28 -4.37 -11.45
CA PHE A 166 -7.49 -5.15 -11.71
C PHE A 166 -7.19 -6.65 -11.81
N THR A 167 -6.06 -7.01 -12.42
CA THR A 167 -5.64 -8.42 -12.55
C THR A 167 -5.40 -9.04 -11.19
N GLU A 168 -4.65 -8.34 -10.32
CA GLU A 168 -4.38 -8.79 -8.95
C GLU A 168 -5.65 -8.80 -8.10
N PHE A 169 -6.66 -8.00 -8.45
CA PHE A 169 -7.94 -7.99 -7.73
C PHE A 169 -8.89 -9.15 -8.08
N LEU A 170 -8.73 -9.78 -9.26
CA LEU A 170 -9.65 -10.84 -9.74
C LEU A 170 -9.88 -12.01 -8.75
N PRO A 171 -8.88 -12.54 -8.03
CA PRO A 171 -9.09 -13.67 -7.12
C PRO A 171 -10.14 -13.40 -6.04
N TYR A 172 -10.26 -12.14 -5.61
CA TYR A 172 -11.10 -11.69 -4.49
C TYR A 172 -12.56 -11.40 -4.88
N LEU A 173 -12.88 -11.55 -6.16
CA LEU A 173 -14.19 -11.23 -6.70
C LEU A 173 -15.06 -12.49 -6.82
N THR A 174 -16.37 -12.27 -6.76
CA THR A 174 -17.35 -13.30 -7.16
C THR A 174 -17.15 -13.66 -8.63
N GLU A 175 -17.57 -14.85 -9.06
CA GLU A 175 -17.44 -15.28 -10.47
C GLU A 175 -18.08 -14.27 -11.45
N LYS A 176 -19.24 -13.72 -11.05
CA LYS A 176 -19.93 -12.66 -11.80
C LYS A 176 -19.06 -11.41 -11.92
N ASP A 177 -18.53 -10.91 -10.81
CA ASP A 177 -17.73 -9.68 -10.81
C ASP A 177 -16.37 -9.87 -11.48
N ARG A 178 -15.77 -11.07 -11.42
CA ARG A 178 -14.57 -11.42 -12.20
C ARG A 178 -14.78 -11.26 -13.69
N THR A 179 -15.92 -11.70 -14.20
CA THR A 179 -16.25 -11.55 -15.63
C THR A 179 -16.37 -10.08 -16.02
N VAL A 180 -16.97 -9.26 -15.14
CA VAL A 180 -17.09 -7.81 -15.35
C VAL A 180 -15.70 -7.15 -15.36
N VAL A 181 -14.87 -7.42 -14.36
CA VAL A 181 -13.53 -6.82 -14.24
C VAL A 181 -12.58 -7.31 -15.35
N ALA A 182 -12.69 -8.57 -15.78
CA ALA A 182 -11.97 -9.05 -16.97
C ALA A 182 -12.35 -8.26 -18.23
N GLY A 183 -13.62 -7.86 -18.37
CA GLY A 183 -14.06 -6.96 -19.43
C GLY A 183 -13.40 -5.57 -19.37
N LEU A 184 -13.30 -4.99 -18.16
CA LEU A 184 -12.62 -3.71 -17.94
C LEU A 184 -11.12 -3.80 -18.27
N ILE A 185 -10.45 -4.90 -17.92
CA ILE A 185 -9.05 -5.13 -18.30
C ILE A 185 -8.87 -5.07 -19.83
N GLU A 186 -9.81 -5.63 -20.59
CA GLU A 186 -9.78 -5.53 -22.07
C GLU A 186 -10.11 -4.13 -22.59
N GLU A 187 -10.86 -3.31 -21.85
CA GLU A 187 -11.08 -1.88 -22.12
C GLU A 187 -9.79 -1.08 -21.93
N GLU A 188 -9.09 -1.25 -20.82
CA GLU A 188 -7.82 -0.52 -20.59
C GLU A 188 -6.74 -0.91 -21.60
N LYS A 189 -6.70 -2.18 -22.02
CA LYS A 189 -5.84 -2.60 -23.14
C LYS A 189 -6.18 -1.88 -24.44
N ARG A 190 -7.47 -1.58 -24.70
CA ARG A 190 -7.88 -0.77 -25.87
C ARG A 190 -7.42 0.68 -25.71
N HIS A 191 -7.56 1.28 -24.52
CA HIS A 191 -7.10 2.64 -24.23
C HIS A 191 -5.60 2.79 -24.49
N ILE A 192 -4.77 1.85 -24.02
CA ILE A 192 -3.33 1.82 -24.31
C ILE A 192 -3.04 1.82 -25.81
N ARG A 193 -3.78 1.03 -26.60
CA ARG A 193 -3.59 0.99 -28.07
C ARG A 193 -3.92 2.34 -28.70
N MET A 194 -5.03 2.97 -28.30
CA MET A 194 -5.42 4.30 -28.80
C MET A 194 -4.38 5.38 -28.44
N LEU A 195 -3.93 5.40 -27.18
CA LEU A 195 -2.89 6.31 -26.70
C LEU A 195 -1.56 6.10 -27.43
N SER A 196 -1.16 4.85 -27.63
CA SER A 196 0.08 4.49 -28.33
C SER A 196 0.04 4.89 -29.81
N GLU A 197 -1.11 4.70 -30.47
CA GLU A 197 -1.28 5.13 -31.85
C GLU A 197 -1.17 6.64 -31.99
N ARG A 198 -1.82 7.40 -31.10
CA ARG A 198 -1.75 8.87 -31.07
C ARG A 198 -0.33 9.36 -30.78
N LYS A 199 0.35 8.76 -29.80
CA LYS A 199 1.75 9.06 -29.49
C LYS A 199 2.69 8.88 -30.69
N ARG A 200 2.47 7.85 -31.51
CA ARG A 200 3.31 7.58 -32.70
C ARG A 200 3.10 8.60 -33.83
N LYS A 201 1.93 9.24 -33.89
CA LYS A 201 1.58 10.22 -34.93
C LYS A 201 2.04 11.65 -34.60
N MET A 202 2.57 11.88 -33.40
CA MET A 202 3.14 13.17 -32.95
C MET A 202 4.63 13.31 -33.25
#